data_AF-F7S6F7-F1
#
_entry.id   AF-F7S6F7-F1
#
_cell.length_a   1.000
_cell.length_b   1.000
_cell.length_c   1.000
_cell.angle_alpha   90.00
_cell.angle_beta   90.00
_cell.angle_gamma   90.00
#
_symmetry.space_group_name_H-M   'P 1'
#
loop_
_entity.id
_entity.type
_entity.pdbx_description
1 polymer ?
#
loop_
_entity_poly.entity_id
_entity_poly.type
_entity_poly.pdbx_seq_one_letter_code
_entity_poly.pdbx_strand_id
1 'polypeptide(L)' 'EVERLRAAGAPTLPVRLADELAANPFLRAASAEEFARLRAAKDKF' A
#
# COMPACT_ATOMS: atom_id res chain seq x y z
N GLU A 1 9.87 8.92 -0.96
CA GLU A 1 9.48 9.40 0.38
C GLU A 1 9.68 8.36 1.47
N VAL A 2 8.95 7.23 1.41
CA VAL A 2 9.05 6.14 2.41
C VAL A 2 10.50 5.68 2.64
N GLU A 3 11.28 5.51 1.58
CA GLU A 3 12.70 5.12 1.67
C GLU A 3 13.54 6.14 2.45
N ARG A 4 13.32 7.44 2.20
CA ARG A 4 14.03 8.52 2.90
C ARG A 4 13.69 8.55 4.38
N LEU A 5 12.40 8.43 4.73
CA LEU A 5 11.95 8.39 6.13
C LEU A 5 12.52 7.18 6.86
N ARG A 6 12.50 5.99 6.22
CA ARG A 6 13.09 4.77 6.79
C ARG A 6 14.60 4.90 7.00
N ALA A 7 15.33 5.47 6.04
CA ALA A 7 16.78 5.69 6.16
C ALA A 7 17.12 6.65 7.32
N ALA A 8 16.24 7.60 7.62
CA ALA A 8 16.36 8.52 8.76
C ALA A 8 15.83 7.95 10.09
N GLY A 9 15.35 6.69 10.12
CA GLY A 9 14.72 6.10 11.30
C GLY A 9 13.40 6.77 11.72
N ALA A 10 12.79 7.55 10.83
CA ALA A 10 11.56 8.28 11.10
C ALA A 10 10.32 7.42 10.79
N PRO A 11 9.19 7.63 11.49
CA PRO A 11 7.94 6.95 11.19
C PRO A 11 7.41 7.34 9.80
N THR A 12 6.74 6.41 9.13
CA THR A 12 6.09 6.63 7.82
C THR A 12 4.59 6.91 7.94
N LEU A 13 4.12 7.20 9.15
CA LEU A 13 2.72 7.42 9.50
C LEU A 13 2.60 8.66 10.39
N PRO A 14 1.44 9.34 10.39
CA PRO A 14 0.25 9.06 9.57
C PRO A 14 0.44 9.44 8.08
N VAL A 15 -0.46 8.96 7.22
CA VAL A 15 -0.55 9.34 5.79
C VAL A 15 -1.96 9.83 5.48
N ARG A 16 -2.11 10.65 4.43
CA ARG A 16 -3.43 11.11 4.00
C ARG A 16 -4.12 10.00 3.22
N LEU A 17 -5.44 9.89 3.38
CA LEU A 17 -6.23 8.90 2.63
C LEU A 17 -6.10 9.06 1.11
N ALA A 18 -5.97 10.30 0.61
CA ALA A 18 -5.76 10.54 -0.82
C ALA A 18 -4.46 9.91 -1.35
N ASP A 19 -3.39 9.91 -0.55
CA ASP A 19 -2.12 9.28 -0.91
C ASP A 19 -2.25 7.75 -0.93
N GLU A 20 -3.00 7.20 0.03
CA GLU A 20 -3.32 5.76 0.08
C GLU A 20 -4.18 5.32 -1.12
N LEU A 21 -5.21 6.09 -1.50
CA LEU A 21 -6.01 5.77 -2.70
C LEU A 21 -5.16 5.76 -3.98
N ALA A 22 -4.12 6.60 -4.07
CA ALA A 22 -3.22 6.64 -5.21
C ALA A 22 -2.19 5.49 -5.23
N ALA A 23 -1.68 5.09 -4.06
CA ALA A 23 -0.54 4.18 -3.97
C ALA A 23 -0.90 2.73 -3.56
N ASN A 24 -1.97 2.53 -2.79
CA ASN A 24 -2.30 1.23 -2.19
C ASN A 24 -3.02 0.33 -3.22
N PRO A 25 -2.43 -0.81 -3.63
CA PRO A 25 -3.02 -1.66 -4.66
C PRO A 25 -4.37 -2.25 -4.22
N PHE A 26 -4.59 -2.44 -2.91
CA PHE A 26 -5.84 -2.99 -2.39
C PHE A 26 -7.00 -2.00 -2.46
N LEU A 27 -6.72 -0.71 -2.23
CA LEU A 27 -7.72 0.35 -2.36
C LEU A 27 -8.04 0.68 -3.82
N ARG A 28 -7.24 0.15 -4.76
CA ARG A 28 -7.38 0.35 -6.20
C ARG A 28 -7.96 -0.86 -6.94
N ALA A 29 -8.28 -1.94 -6.24
CA ALA A 29 -8.90 -3.12 -6.84
C ALA A 29 -10.30 -2.76 -7.36
N ALA A 30 -10.60 -3.13 -8.61
CA ALA A 30 -11.88 -2.85 -9.27
C ALA A 30 -12.98 -3.87 -8.88
N SER A 31 -12.62 -4.99 -8.28
CA SER A 31 -13.57 -6.01 -7.81
C SER A 31 -13.03 -6.82 -6.63
N ALA A 32 -13.92 -7.61 -6.01
CA ALA A 32 -13.56 -8.53 -4.94
C ALA A 32 -12.59 -9.63 -5.41
N GLU A 33 -12.74 -10.12 -6.64
CA GLU A 33 -11.86 -11.13 -7.23
C GLU A 33 -10.44 -10.58 -7.46
N GLU A 34 -10.32 -9.33 -7.93
CA GLU A 34 -9.02 -8.67 -8.06
C GLU A 34 -8.35 -8.46 -6.70
N PHE A 35 -9.10 -8.00 -5.70
CA PHE A 35 -8.60 -7.88 -4.34
C PHE A 35 -8.06 -9.22 -3.80
N ALA A 36 -8.81 -10.31 -3.98
CA ALA A 36 -8.41 -11.64 -3.54
C ALA A 36 -7.12 -12.11 -4.23
N ARG A 37 -7.00 -11.87 -5.54
CA ARG A 37 -5.76 -12.17 -6.31
C ARG A 37 -4.56 -11.38 -5.79
N LEU A 38 -4.73 -10.07 -5.56
CA LEU A 38 -3.67 -9.21 -5.02
C LEU A 38 -3.22 -9.68 -3.64
N ARG A 39 -4.17 -10.10 -2.79
CA ARG A 39 -3.84 -10.61 -1.45
C ARG A 39 -3.05 -11.90 -1.52
N ALA A 40 -3.53 -12.88 -2.28
CA ALA A 40 -2.85 -14.16 -2.45
C ALA A 40 -1.46 -14.02 -3.07
N ALA A 41 -1.26 -13.05 -3.98
CA ALA A 41 0.05 -12.73 -4.54
C ALA A 41 0.97 -12.10 -3.49
N LYS A 42 0.46 -11.14 -2.70
CA LYS A 42 1.24 -10.48 -1.64
C LYS A 42 1.69 -11.44 -0.54
N ASP A 43 0.94 -12.50 -0.27
CA ASP A 43 1.32 -13.52 0.72
C ASP A 43 2.53 -14.35 0.29
N LYS A 44 2.89 -14.34 -1.01
CA LYS A 44 3.97 -15.13 -1.60
C LYS A 44 5.15 -14.29 -2.11
N PHE A 45 5.07 -12.97 -1.94
CA PHE A 45 6.07 -12.00 -2.42
C PHE A 45 6.97 -11.56 -1.28
#